data_AF-V6JTR6-F1
#
_entry.id   AF-V6JTR6-F1
#
_cell.length_a   1.000
_cell.length_b   1.000
_cell.length_c   1.000
_cell.angle_alpha   90.00
_cell.angle_beta   90.00
_cell.angle_gamma   90.00
#
_symmetry.space_group_name_H-M   'P 1'
#
loop_
_entity.id
_entity.type
_entity.pdbx_description
1 polymer ?
#
loop_
_entity_poly.entity_id
_entity_poly.type
_entity_poly.pdbx_seq_one_letter_code
_entity_poly.pdbx_strand_id
1 'polypeptide(L)'
;MVVRGRLPDIACEPDAHEGLLTLVALGCGTGLVPRLVLGSSAVRDRLTVLPADPAPERFAIGWCVRRADLRRPPAARLWSLTAQASA
;
A
#
# COMPACT_ATOMS: atom_id res chain seq x y z
N MET A 1 12.48 -16.75 0.03
CA MET A 1 11.64 -17.94 -0.21
C MET A 1 10.70 -18.08 0.98
N VAL A 2 9.41 -17.73 0.83
CA VAL A 2 8.41 -17.94 1.88
C VAL A 2 7.91 -19.38 1.74
N VAL A 3 8.14 -20.20 2.76
CA VAL A 3 7.74 -21.61 2.78
C VAL A 3 6.28 -21.69 3.27
N ARG A 4 5.42 -22.40 2.53
CA ARG A 4 4.00 -22.57 2.89
C ARG A 4 3.86 -23.24 4.27
N GLY A 5 2.97 -22.71 5.11
CA GLY A 5 2.65 -23.29 6.43
C GLY A 5 3.55 -22.86 7.59
N ARG A 6 4.53 -21.97 7.37
CA ARG A 6 5.23 -21.28 8.47
C ARG A 6 4.80 -19.82 8.55
N LEU A 7 4.51 -19.38 9.78
CA LEU A 7 4.41 -17.95 10.08
C LEU A 7 5.78 -17.32 9.85
N PRO A 8 5.87 -16.17 9.17
CA PRO A 8 7.12 -15.44 9.06
C PRO A 8 7.59 -15.03 10.45
N ASP A 9 8.90 -15.05 10.67
CA ASP A 9 9.48 -14.45 11.85
C ASP A 9 9.47 -12.93 11.66
N ILE A 10 8.73 -12.23 12.51
CA ILE A 10 8.51 -10.79 12.38
C ILE A 10 9.67 -10.06 13.04
N ALA A 11 10.58 -9.54 12.23
CA ALA A 11 11.74 -8.80 12.72
C ALA A 11 11.38 -7.39 13.24
N CYS A 12 10.40 -6.72 12.62
CA CYS A 12 9.98 -5.36 12.96
C CYS A 12 8.63 -5.03 12.32
N GLU A 13 7.85 -4.16 12.98
CA GLU A 13 6.63 -3.54 12.45
C GLU A 13 6.75 -2.01 12.58
N PRO A 14 7.29 -1.32 11.55
CA PRO A 14 7.38 0.13 11.57
C PRO A 14 6.00 0.78 11.43
N ASP A 15 5.81 1.92 12.11
CA ASP A 15 4.54 2.68 12.04
C ASP A 15 4.22 3.24 10.64
N ALA A 16 5.21 3.34 9.76
CA ALA A 16 5.08 3.91 8.43
C ALA A 16 5.83 3.09 7.36
N HIS A 17 5.27 3.05 6.16
CA HIS A 17 5.83 2.26 5.07
C HIS A 17 7.22 2.72 4.62
N GLU A 18 7.56 4.02 4.70
CA GLU A 18 8.91 4.49 4.33
C GLU A 18 9.98 3.98 5.29
N GLY A 19 9.63 3.79 6.58
CA GLY A 19 10.52 3.14 7.54
C GLY A 19 10.79 1.69 7.15
N LEU A 20 9.74 0.94 6.81
CA LEU A 20 9.86 -0.44 6.32
C LEU A 20 10.72 -0.52 5.05
N LEU A 21 10.46 0.33 4.05
CA LEU A 21 11.21 0.34 2.80
C LEU A 21 12.69 0.71 3.02
N THR A 22 12.97 1.62 3.95
CA THR A 22 14.34 1.98 4.33
C THR A 22 15.07 0.79 4.96
N LEU A 23 14.44 0.07 5.89
CA LEU A 23 15.01 -1.13 6.50
C LEU A 23 15.33 -2.21 5.44
N VAL A 24 14.42 -2.42 4.48
CA VAL A 24 14.67 -3.36 3.37
C VAL A 24 15.83 -2.88 2.49
N ALA A 25 15.89 -1.60 2.15
CA ALA A 25 16.98 -1.02 1.34
C ALA A 25 18.35 -1.03 2.05
N LEU A 26 18.37 -1.13 3.39
CA LEU A 26 19.57 -1.32 4.21
C LEU A 26 19.94 -2.80 4.38
N GLY A 27 19.14 -3.73 3.87
CA GLY A 27 19.39 -5.17 3.95
C GLY A 27 18.86 -5.85 5.19
N CYS A 28 17.97 -5.21 5.96
CA CYS A 28 17.40 -5.78 7.19
C CYS A 28 16.35 -6.89 6.95
N GLY A 29 16.04 -7.24 5.70
CA GLY A 29 15.13 -8.34 5.38
C GLY A 29 14.24 -8.07 4.17
N THR A 30 13.02 -8.60 4.20
CA THR A 30 11.99 -8.43 3.16
C THR A 30 10.76 -7.77 3.79
N GLY A 31 10.11 -6.87 3.05
CA GLY A 31 8.90 -6.18 3.49
C GLY A 31 7.72 -6.42 2.55
N LEU A 32 6.50 -6.34 3.09
CA LEU A 32 5.25 -6.40 2.33
C LEU A 32 4.63 -4.99 2.28
N VAL A 33 4.44 -4.44 1.09
CA VAL A 33 3.78 -3.14 0.89
C VAL A 33 2.83 -3.16 -0.30
N PRO A 34 1.78 -2.32 -0.31
CA PRO A 34 1.03 -2.06 -1.53
C PRO A 34 1.94 -1.53 -2.64
N ARG A 35 1.70 -1.96 -3.89
CA ARG A 35 2.51 -1.53 -5.04
C ARG A 35 2.54 -0.01 -5.24
N LEU A 36 1.45 0.68 -4.87
CA LEU A 36 1.37 2.15 -4.91
C LEU A 36 2.47 2.80 -4.07
N VAL A 37 2.73 2.25 -2.88
CA VAL A 37 3.74 2.76 -1.93
C VAL A 37 5.15 2.60 -2.51
N LEU A 38 5.45 1.45 -3.10
CA LEU A 38 6.74 1.22 -3.77
C LEU A 38 6.94 2.20 -4.95
N GLY A 39 5.86 2.48 -5.70
CA GLY A 39 5.91 3.39 -6.85
C GLY A 39 6.26 4.83 -6.48
N SER A 40 5.89 5.28 -5.28
CA SER A 40 6.11 6.64 -4.79
C SER A 40 7.37 6.80 -3.92
N SER A 41 8.06 5.71 -3.57
CA SER A 41 9.16 5.76 -2.60
C SER A 41 10.46 6.31 -3.20
N ALA A 42 11.19 7.10 -2.41
CA ALA A 42 12.50 7.64 -2.78
C ALA A 42 13.60 6.57 -2.85
N VAL A 43 13.43 5.41 -2.21
CA VAL A 43 14.42 4.33 -2.19
C VAL A 43 14.09 3.19 -3.16
N ARG A 44 13.07 3.36 -4.02
CA ARG A 44 12.57 2.33 -4.93
C ARG A 44 13.68 1.67 -5.75
N ASP A 45 14.63 2.45 -6.26
CA ASP A 45 15.67 1.95 -7.16
C ASP A 45 16.72 1.06 -6.44
N ARG A 46 16.68 1.02 -5.11
CA ARG A 46 17.49 0.11 -4.26
C ARG A 46 16.73 -1.17 -3.88
N LEU A 47 15.51 -1.35 -4.36
CA LEU A 47 14.61 -2.44 -3.99
C LEU A 47 14.32 -3.32 -5.20
N THR A 48 14.02 -4.59 -4.92
CA THR A 48 13.58 -5.55 -5.95
C THR A 48 12.30 -6.23 -5.49
N VAL A 49 11.32 -6.31 -6.38
CA VAL A 49 10.05 -7.00 -6.11
C VAL A 49 10.28 -8.50 -6.26
N LEU A 50 10.00 -9.26 -5.19
CA LEU A 50 10.02 -10.71 -5.24
C LEU A 50 8.66 -11.23 -5.73
N PRO A 51 8.62 -12.15 -6.72
CA PRO A 51 7.37 -12.80 -7.10
C PRO A 51 6.87 -13.68 -5.93
N ALA A 52 5.56 -13.68 -5.72
CA ALA A 52 4.89 -14.45 -4.67
C ALA A 52 3.84 -15.38 -5.27
N ASP A 53 3.84 -16.64 -4.83
CA ASP A 53 2.85 -17.66 -5.20
C ASP A 53 2.33 -18.41 -3.94
N PRO A 54 1.06 -18.22 -3.54
CA PRO A 54 0.06 -17.40 -4.22
C PRO A 54 0.37 -15.90 -4.06
N ALA A 55 -0.08 -15.11 -5.03
CA ALA A 55 -0.02 -13.66 -4.89
C ALA A 55 -0.87 -13.20 -3.69
N PRO A 56 -0.45 -12.16 -2.95
CA PRO A 56 -1.28 -11.55 -1.93
C PRO A 56 -2.62 -11.10 -2.49
N GLU A 57 -3.67 -11.17 -1.66
CA GLU A 57 -4.99 -10.67 -2.02
C GLU A 57 -4.93 -9.17 -2.36
N ARG A 58 -5.75 -8.74 -3.32
CA ARG A 58 -5.81 -7.34 -3.71
C ARG A 58 -6.38 -6.51 -2.55
N PHE A 59 -5.65 -5.47 -2.18
CA PHE A 59 -6.14 -4.49 -1.22
C PHE A 59 -7.02 -3.45 -1.93
N ALA A 60 -8.33 -3.49 -1.69
CA ALA A 60 -9.27 -2.54 -2.26
C ALA A 60 -9.16 -1.18 -1.55
N ILE A 61 -8.91 -0.12 -2.31
CA ILE A 61 -8.92 1.26 -1.83
C ILE A 61 -10.13 1.96 -2.44
N GLY A 62 -10.85 2.74 -1.62
CA GLY A 62 -12.02 3.48 -2.06
C GLY A 62 -12.01 4.91 -1.53
N TRP A 63 -12.84 5.74 -2.14
CA TRP A 63 -13.12 7.07 -1.64
C TRP A 63 -14.16 6.99 -0.52
N CYS A 64 -13.99 7.80 0.52
CA CYS A 64 -14.98 7.91 1.58
C CYS A 64 -15.26 9.39 1.92
N VAL A 65 -16.50 9.67 2.26
CA VAL A 65 -16.97 10.99 2.70
C VAL A 65 -18.13 10.79 3.66
N ARG A 66 -18.24 11.63 4.69
CA ARG A 66 -19.45 11.59 5.52
C ARG A 66 -20.62 12.08 4.69
N ARG A 67 -21.75 11.38 4.77
CA ARG A 67 -22.98 11.76 4.06
C ARG A 67 -23.41 13.21 4.35
N ALA A 68 -23.17 13.69 5.57
CA ALA A 68 -23.45 15.07 5.96
C ALA A 68 -22.59 16.12 5.22
N ASP A 69 -21.35 15.76 4.85
CA ASP A 69 -20.42 16.67 4.18
C ASP A 69 -20.73 16.81 2.69
N LEU A 70 -21.45 15.86 2.09
CA LEU A 70 -21.95 15.96 0.71
C LEU A 70 -22.96 17.09 0.49
N ARG A 71 -23.45 17.73 1.55
CA ARG A 71 -24.25 18.97 1.43
C ARG A 71 -23.39 20.19 1.12
N ARG A 72 -22.07 20.14 1.36
CA ARG A 72 -21.15 21.23 1.05
C ARG A 72 -20.74 21.15 -0.42
N PRO A 73 -20.90 22.24 -1.21
CA PRO A 73 -20.62 22.21 -2.64
C PRO A 73 -19.24 21.66 -3.05
N PRO A 74 -18.13 21.99 -2.35
CA PRO A 74 -16.81 21.45 -2.72
C PRO A 74 -16.71 19.93 -2.55
N ALA A 75 -17.22 19.40 -1.44
CA ALA A 75 -17.19 17.96 -1.17
C ALA A 75 -18.10 17.19 -2.14
N ALA A 76 -19.30 17.72 -2.43
CA ALA A 76 -20.20 17.15 -3.44
C ALA A 76 -19.56 17.14 -4.83
N ARG A 77 -18.91 18.24 -5.21
CA ARG A 77 -18.27 18.38 -6.52
C ARG A 77 -17.12 17.39 -6.65
N LEU A 78 -16.22 17.31 -5.67
CA LEU A 78 -15.12 16.34 -5.69
C LEU A 78 -15.66 14.90 -5.75
N TRP A 79 -16.67 14.58 -4.93
CA TRP A 79 -17.29 13.26 -4.92
C TRP A 79 -17.91 12.88 -6.27
N SER A 80 -18.54 13.82 -6.98
CA SER A 80 -19.11 13.55 -8.31
C SER A 80 -18.07 13.16 -9.37
N LEU A 81 -16.79 13.53 -9.18
CA LEU A 81 -15.70 13.17 -10.09
C LEU A 81 -15.23 11.72 -9.91
N THR A 82 -15.43 11.13 -8.72
CA THR A 82 -14.95 9.77 -8.44
C THR A 82 -15.74 8.71 -9.21
N ALA A 83 -17.01 8.99 -9.52
CA ALA A 83 -17.86 8.14 -10.37
C ALA A 83 -17.35 8.04 -11.82
N GLN A 84 -16.56 9.01 -12.29
CA GLN A 84 -16.01 9.05 -13.65
C GLN A 84 -14.67 8.32 -13.76
N ALA A 85 -13.98 8.10 -12.63
CA ALA A 85 -12.67 7.48 -12.56
C ALA A 85 -12.71 5.95 -12.35
N SER A 86 -13.90 5.36 -12.33
CA SER A 86 -14.10 3.91 -12.24
C SER A 86 -14.22 3.31 -13.65
N ALA A 87 -13.10 3.28 -14.39
CA ALA A 87 -12.94 2.55 -15.65
C ALA A 87 -11.62 1.78 -15.62
#